data_AF-M5BZ36-F1
#
_entry.id   AF-M5BZ36-F1
#
_cell.length_a   1.000
_cell.length_b   1.000
_cell.length_c   1.000
_cell.angle_alpha   90.00
_cell.angle_beta   90.00
_cell.angle_gamma   90.00
#
_symmetry.space_group_name_H-M   'P 1'
#
loop_
_entity.id
_entity.type
_entity.pdbx_description
1 polymer ?
#
loop_
_entity_poly.entity_id
_entity_poly.type
_entity_poly.pdbx_seq_one_letter_code
_entity_poly.pdbx_strand_id
1 'polypeptide(L)'
;MHANEDRLFGCSIKQDGADEQVNGLLQGHAYSVIKAVEVNGKRFVRLHNPWGHHEWNGRWADGSKEWTPEWMALLPEIGHKFGNDGEFVMEYSDFLKTWSVIDRCRVFDKTWSMSSIWLDAMCRPFPCAWNYGDVSFTIKVEEATPAIVVLSRIDDRPFQLLSGCYVWNMDFNIFRKGDEKEDPLHSSNHTGFWRRSVNLEIDLQPGEYVVHVRLDREMTRPANYLSEKTLKPRKLSRVLSEQMQAKSVAINFDGGLSRHLRVARGTYAAKDLTELEIIRLQPNPDIIEQDEDDEGNHDEAEAEAEEANAEDENDEEGNNDEEHNDGEDNNEEVGVTVQDDEQTPSGPAHRRNCDGCGMAPIVGTLYHCME
;
A
#
# COMPACT_ATOMS: atom_id res chain seq x y z
N MET A 1 27.27 -7.41 0.65
CA MET A 1 26.44 -7.02 -0.51
C MET A 1 27.25 -7.28 -1.76
N HIS A 2 26.72 -8.07 -2.69
CA HIS A 2 27.42 -8.54 -3.89
C HIS A 2 26.70 -8.01 -5.12
N ALA A 3 27.08 -6.80 -5.59
CA ALA A 3 26.33 -6.04 -6.57
C ALA A 3 25.97 -6.80 -7.87
N ASN A 4 26.82 -7.73 -8.31
CA ASN A 4 26.59 -8.50 -9.54
C ASN A 4 25.90 -9.85 -9.31
N GLU A 5 25.62 -10.23 -8.06
CA GLU A 5 25.15 -11.58 -7.69
C GLU A 5 23.77 -11.51 -7.04
N ASP A 6 23.63 -10.71 -5.97
CA ASP A 6 22.45 -10.71 -5.11
C ASP A 6 21.61 -9.43 -5.23
N ARG A 7 21.92 -8.56 -6.20
CA ARG A 7 21.24 -7.28 -6.40
C ARG A 7 20.97 -7.00 -7.88
N LEU A 8 19.84 -6.34 -8.13
CA LEU A 8 19.54 -5.64 -9.36
C LEU A 8 19.48 -4.15 -9.08
N PHE A 9 19.92 -3.32 -10.01
CA PHE A 9 19.86 -1.88 -9.85
C PHE A 9 19.25 -1.21 -11.07
N GLY A 10 18.42 -0.22 -10.76
CA GLY A 10 17.93 0.76 -11.71
C GLY A 10 18.50 2.13 -11.35
N CYS A 11 18.50 3.04 -12.31
CA CYS A 11 18.79 4.43 -12.03
C CYS A 11 17.98 5.34 -12.95
N SER A 12 17.72 6.56 -12.47
CA SER A 12 17.05 7.59 -13.25
C SER A 12 17.60 8.97 -12.90
N ILE A 13 17.50 9.87 -13.88
CA ILE A 13 17.80 11.28 -13.71
C ILE A 13 16.46 11.97 -13.46
N LYS A 14 16.38 12.73 -12.37
CA LYS A 14 15.16 13.50 -12.09
C LYS A 14 14.96 14.52 -13.22
N GLN A 15 13.73 14.65 -13.69
CA GLN A 15 13.40 15.66 -14.70
C GLN A 15 13.43 17.05 -14.05
N ASP A 16 14.46 17.83 -14.39
CA ASP A 16 14.65 19.20 -13.94
C ASP A 16 14.82 20.12 -15.17
N GLY A 17 13.87 21.03 -15.39
CA GLY A 17 13.91 22.01 -16.49
C GLY A 17 13.28 21.54 -17.81
N ALA A 18 13.55 22.28 -18.89
CA ALA A 18 13.00 22.02 -20.22
C ALA A 18 13.86 21.08 -21.08
N ASP A 19 15.15 20.94 -20.75
CA ASP A 19 16.03 20.05 -21.49
C ASP A 19 15.72 18.59 -21.16
N GLU A 20 15.36 17.80 -22.16
CA GLU A 20 15.00 16.39 -21.96
C GLU A 20 16.22 15.48 -21.79
N GLN A 21 17.44 16.00 -22.00
CA GLN A 21 18.68 15.21 -22.03
C GLN A 21 19.83 15.85 -21.28
N VAL A 22 20.65 15.02 -20.62
CA VAL A 22 21.91 15.40 -19.99
C VAL A 22 22.99 14.42 -20.43
N ASN A 23 24.02 14.91 -21.13
CA ASN A 23 25.14 14.08 -21.62
C ASN A 23 24.70 12.84 -22.43
N GLY A 24 23.70 13.02 -23.30
CA GLY A 24 23.14 11.96 -24.15
C GLY A 24 22.11 11.08 -23.46
N LEU A 25 21.92 11.22 -22.14
CA LEU A 25 20.95 10.46 -21.35
C LEU A 25 19.65 11.23 -21.20
N LEU A 26 18.52 10.55 -21.42
CA LEU A 26 17.17 11.06 -21.15
C LEU A 26 16.91 11.27 -19.65
N GLN A 27 16.34 12.43 -19.31
CA GLN A 27 15.77 12.69 -18.00
C GLN A 27 14.39 12.03 -17.83
N GLY A 28 13.97 11.75 -16.59
CA GLY A 28 12.67 11.12 -16.31
C GLY A 28 12.53 9.69 -16.85
N HIS A 29 13.64 9.06 -17.22
CA HIS A 29 13.70 7.74 -17.84
C HIS A 29 14.50 6.76 -16.99
N ALA A 30 14.09 5.49 -17.02
CA ALA A 30 14.71 4.42 -16.25
C ALA A 30 15.78 3.71 -17.07
N TYR A 31 16.97 3.58 -16.48
CA TYR A 31 18.10 2.82 -17.01
C TYR A 31 18.40 1.65 -16.08
N SER A 32 18.95 0.57 -16.63
CA SER A 32 19.38 -0.59 -15.86
C SER A 32 20.89 -0.56 -15.67
N VAL A 33 21.37 -0.86 -14.47
CA VAL A 33 22.79 -1.16 -14.26
C VAL A 33 22.99 -2.66 -14.49
N ILE A 34 23.77 -3.00 -15.49
CA ILE A 34 24.01 -4.38 -15.92
C ILE A 34 25.12 -5.00 -15.09
N LYS A 35 26.19 -4.24 -14.83
CA LYS A 35 27.37 -4.77 -14.15
C LYS A 35 28.20 -3.66 -13.51
N ALA A 36 28.75 -3.93 -12.33
CA ALA A 36 29.84 -3.15 -11.74
C ALA A 36 31.14 -3.95 -11.85
N VAL A 37 32.21 -3.35 -12.37
CA VAL A 37 33.49 -4.04 -12.59
C VAL A 37 34.67 -3.16 -12.21
N GLU A 38 35.72 -3.76 -11.67
CA GLU A 38 36.99 -3.09 -11.39
C GLU A 38 38.07 -3.65 -12.31
N VAL A 39 38.70 -2.78 -13.11
CA VAL A 39 39.74 -3.13 -14.07
C VAL A 39 40.88 -2.12 -13.96
N ASN A 40 42.10 -2.61 -13.79
CA ASN A 40 43.32 -1.81 -13.71
C ASN A 40 43.21 -0.62 -12.71
N GLY A 41 42.64 -0.89 -11.52
CA GLY A 41 42.45 0.10 -10.44
C GLY A 41 41.35 1.13 -10.70
N LYS A 42 40.56 0.99 -11.77
CA LYS A 42 39.39 1.82 -12.06
C LYS A 42 38.10 1.04 -11.89
N ARG A 43 37.08 1.69 -11.34
CA ARG A 43 35.74 1.13 -11.18
C ARG A 43 34.82 1.65 -12.26
N PHE A 44 34.19 0.73 -12.98
CA PHE A 44 33.27 1.00 -14.06
C PHE A 44 31.87 0.48 -13.73
N VAL A 45 30.88 1.18 -14.24
CA VAL A 45 29.49 0.75 -14.23
C VAL A 45 29.05 0.61 -15.68
N ARG A 46 28.51 -0.56 -16.01
CA ARG A 46 27.86 -0.83 -17.28
C ARG A 46 26.37 -0.61 -17.12
N LEU A 47 25.79 0.16 -18.02
CA LEU A 47 24.38 0.51 -18.01
C LEU A 47 23.73 0.16 -19.34
N HIS A 48 22.42 0.07 -19.33
CA HIS A 48 21.60 -0.19 -20.50
C HIS A 48 20.37 0.71 -20.51
N ASN A 49 20.16 1.40 -21.62
CA ASN A 49 18.91 2.06 -21.95
C ASN A 49 17.96 1.04 -22.61
N PRO A 50 16.78 0.74 -22.02
CA PRO A 50 15.84 -0.22 -22.60
C PRO A 50 15.28 0.17 -23.98
N TRP A 51 15.46 1.41 -24.44
CA TRP A 51 15.08 1.82 -25.80
C TRP A 51 16.13 1.49 -26.87
N GLY A 52 17.32 1.04 -26.46
CA GLY A 52 18.38 0.64 -27.39
C GLY A 52 19.10 1.80 -28.08
N HIS A 53 18.97 3.02 -27.55
CA HIS A 53 19.65 4.24 -28.01
C HIS A 53 19.71 5.27 -26.87
N HIS A 54 20.17 6.50 -27.12
CA HIS A 54 20.41 7.55 -26.09
C HIS A 54 21.37 7.08 -25.00
N GLU A 55 22.62 6.92 -25.42
CA GLU A 55 23.73 6.47 -24.59
C GLU A 55 24.53 7.65 -24.03
N TRP A 56 25.35 7.34 -23.03
CA TRP A 56 26.30 8.27 -22.44
C TRP A 56 27.27 8.83 -23.48
N ASN A 57 27.45 10.16 -23.51
CA ASN A 57 28.38 10.83 -24.44
C ASN A 57 29.63 11.43 -23.75
N GLY A 58 29.85 11.10 -22.47
CA GLY A 58 30.98 11.60 -21.69
C GLY A 58 32.22 10.70 -21.77
N ARG A 59 33.02 10.70 -20.70
CA ARG A 59 34.22 9.84 -20.60
C ARG A 59 33.83 8.38 -20.67
N TRP A 60 34.57 7.58 -21.44
CA TRP A 60 34.30 6.16 -21.71
C TRP A 60 33.06 5.87 -22.57
N ALA A 61 32.42 6.90 -23.12
CA ALA A 61 31.43 6.73 -24.19
C ALA A 61 32.03 6.05 -25.42
N ASP A 62 31.15 5.58 -26.30
CA ASP A 62 31.54 5.02 -27.58
C ASP A 62 32.26 6.08 -28.44
N GLY A 63 33.50 5.75 -28.85
CA GLY A 63 34.38 6.68 -29.58
C GLY A 63 35.06 7.75 -28.72
N SER A 64 34.98 7.67 -27.38
CA SER A 64 35.67 8.60 -26.50
C SER A 64 37.20 8.40 -26.53
N LYS A 65 37.94 9.47 -26.28
CA LYS A 65 39.42 9.49 -26.30
C LYS A 65 40.08 8.64 -25.21
N GLU A 66 39.32 8.28 -24.18
CA GLU A 66 39.77 7.45 -23.07
C GLU A 66 40.07 6.00 -23.52
N TRP A 67 39.47 5.55 -24.62
CA TRP A 67 39.74 4.25 -25.24
C TRP A 67 41.09 4.23 -25.98
N THR A 68 42.19 4.24 -25.23
CA THR A 68 43.54 4.01 -25.78
C THR A 68 43.72 2.54 -26.16
N PRO A 69 44.74 2.17 -26.98
CA PRO A 69 45.00 0.77 -27.32
C PRO A 69 45.11 -0.17 -26.13
N GLU A 70 45.69 0.31 -25.03
CA GLU A 70 45.82 -0.43 -23.78
C GLU A 70 44.46 -0.69 -23.14
N TRP A 71 43.55 0.27 -23.17
CA TRP A 71 42.18 0.10 -22.64
C TRP A 71 41.28 -0.70 -23.57
N MET A 72 41.45 -0.58 -24.88
CA MET A 72 40.74 -1.41 -25.86
C MET A 72 41.07 -2.91 -25.69
N ALA A 73 42.31 -3.24 -25.31
CA ALA A 73 42.69 -4.61 -24.99
C ALA A 73 41.95 -5.18 -23.75
N LEU A 74 41.43 -4.32 -22.88
CA LEU A 74 40.71 -4.67 -21.65
C LEU A 74 39.17 -4.68 -21.83
N LEU A 75 38.66 -4.42 -23.03
CA LEU A 75 37.22 -4.48 -23.31
C LEU A 75 36.56 -5.81 -22.90
N PRO A 76 37.17 -7.00 -23.10
CA PRO A 76 36.59 -8.26 -22.63
C PRO A 76 36.46 -8.35 -21.11
N GLU A 77 37.39 -7.75 -20.36
CA GLU A 77 37.38 -7.74 -18.89
C GLU A 77 36.29 -6.78 -18.36
N ILE A 78 36.18 -5.60 -18.98
CA ILE A 78 35.08 -4.66 -18.73
C ILE A 78 33.75 -5.29 -19.14
N GLY A 79 33.78 -6.12 -20.18
CA GLY A 79 32.62 -6.71 -20.84
C GLY A 79 31.89 -5.75 -21.77
N HIS A 80 32.55 -4.70 -22.27
CA HIS A 80 31.94 -3.70 -23.16
C HIS A 80 32.15 -4.05 -24.63
N LYS A 81 31.19 -3.68 -25.46
CA LYS A 81 31.28 -3.74 -26.92
C LYS A 81 30.76 -2.43 -27.48
N PHE A 82 31.47 -1.86 -28.44
CA PHE A 82 31.02 -0.67 -29.14
C PHE A 82 29.77 -0.95 -29.99
N GLY A 83 28.81 -0.03 -29.96
CA GLY A 83 27.52 -0.11 -30.63
C GLY A 83 26.61 1.05 -30.21
N ASN A 84 25.55 1.29 -30.97
CA ASN A 84 24.43 2.12 -30.51
C ASN A 84 23.24 1.16 -30.29
N ASP A 85 23.31 0.41 -29.20
CA ASP A 85 22.34 -0.62 -28.81
C ASP A 85 21.77 -0.37 -27.40
N GLY A 86 22.05 0.80 -26.83
CA GLY A 86 21.63 1.23 -25.51
C GLY A 86 22.61 0.83 -24.41
N GLU A 87 23.61 -0.03 -24.66
CA GLU A 87 24.62 -0.41 -23.67
C GLU A 87 25.81 0.55 -23.66
N PHE A 88 26.17 1.06 -22.49
CA PHE A 88 27.31 1.97 -22.37
C PHE A 88 28.04 1.78 -21.04
N VAL A 89 29.26 2.31 -20.98
CA VAL A 89 30.10 2.30 -19.79
C VAL A 89 30.38 3.72 -19.33
N MET A 90 30.39 3.89 -18.01
CA MET A 90 30.91 5.08 -17.38
C MET A 90 31.77 4.72 -16.17
N GLU A 91 32.72 5.59 -15.82
CA GLU A 91 33.47 5.44 -14.57
C GLU A 91 32.52 5.66 -13.38
N TYR A 92 32.71 4.92 -12.29
CA TYR A 92 31.83 4.99 -11.12
C TYR A 92 31.73 6.41 -10.54
N SER A 93 32.78 7.22 -10.65
CA SER A 93 32.76 8.63 -10.24
C SER A 93 31.81 9.49 -11.07
N ASP A 94 31.65 9.17 -12.35
CA ASP A 94 30.75 9.89 -13.24
C ASP A 94 29.31 9.41 -12.97
N PHE A 95 29.11 8.11 -12.75
CA PHE A 95 27.82 7.55 -12.32
C PHE A 95 27.27 8.30 -11.09
N LEU A 96 28.06 8.47 -10.04
CA LEU A 96 27.63 9.18 -8.82
C LEU A 96 27.28 10.66 -9.02
N LYS A 97 27.79 11.30 -10.09
CA LYS A 97 27.50 12.71 -10.40
C LYS A 97 26.32 12.88 -11.33
N THR A 98 25.97 11.85 -12.09
CA THR A 98 24.96 11.91 -13.14
C THR A 98 23.58 11.50 -12.66
N TRP A 99 23.47 10.40 -11.89
CA TRP A 99 22.19 9.83 -11.52
C TRP A 99 21.62 10.45 -10.25
N SER A 100 20.35 10.85 -10.29
CA SER A 100 19.65 11.44 -9.14
C SER A 100 19.04 10.38 -8.22
N VAL A 101 18.58 9.27 -8.80
CA VAL A 101 17.93 8.16 -8.10
C VAL A 101 18.59 6.85 -8.49
N ILE A 102 18.87 6.02 -7.50
CA ILE A 102 19.37 4.66 -7.68
C ILE A 102 18.42 3.72 -6.96
N ASP A 103 17.75 2.86 -7.73
CA ASP A 103 16.90 1.81 -7.22
C ASP A 103 17.72 0.56 -6.97
N ARG A 104 17.47 -0.11 -5.85
CA ARG A 104 18.13 -1.36 -5.48
C ARG A 104 17.08 -2.42 -5.15
N CYS A 105 17.18 -3.57 -5.82
CA CYS A 105 16.35 -4.72 -5.54
C CYS A 105 17.22 -5.90 -5.12
N ARG A 106 16.82 -6.62 -4.07
CA ARG A 106 17.46 -7.87 -3.65
C ARG A 106 16.89 -9.03 -4.44
N VAL A 107 17.76 -9.88 -4.96
CA VAL A 107 17.36 -11.16 -5.55
C VAL A 107 17.36 -12.21 -4.46
N PHE A 108 16.23 -12.90 -4.31
CA PHE A 108 16.11 -14.02 -3.40
C PHE A 108 16.48 -15.31 -4.11
N ASP A 109 17.22 -16.17 -3.42
CA ASP A 109 17.51 -17.52 -3.84
C ASP A 109 16.75 -18.52 -2.95
N LYS A 110 17.05 -19.81 -3.13
CA LYS A 110 16.42 -20.90 -2.36
C LYS A 110 16.76 -20.90 -0.86
N THR A 111 17.70 -20.08 -0.39
CA THR A 111 18.03 -20.00 1.04
C THR A 111 17.07 -19.09 1.80
N TRP A 112 16.28 -18.29 1.09
CA TRP A 112 15.28 -17.40 1.68
C TRP A 112 13.92 -18.10 1.78
N SER A 113 13.24 -17.86 2.89
CA SER A 113 11.85 -18.26 3.09
C SER A 113 10.98 -17.03 3.20
N MET A 114 9.80 -17.06 2.58
CA MET A 114 8.82 -15.97 2.62
C MET A 114 7.54 -16.43 3.30
N SER A 115 7.09 -15.62 4.26
CA SER A 115 5.74 -15.71 4.83
C SER A 115 5.06 -14.36 4.62
N SER A 116 3.79 -14.39 4.22
CA SER A 116 3.02 -13.17 3.94
C SER A 116 1.57 -13.37 4.34
N ILE A 117 0.96 -12.34 4.91
CA ILE A 117 -0.46 -12.31 5.27
C ILE A 117 -1.05 -11.04 4.67
N TRP A 118 -2.22 -11.17 4.05
CA TRP A 118 -2.99 -10.05 3.51
C TRP A 118 -4.13 -9.73 4.47
N LEU A 119 -4.30 -8.45 4.78
CA LEU A 119 -5.35 -7.96 5.68
C LEU A 119 -6.08 -6.78 5.04
N ASP A 120 -7.40 -6.73 5.20
CA ASP A 120 -8.16 -5.50 5.08
C ASP A 120 -8.04 -4.74 6.40
N ALA A 121 -7.32 -3.62 6.39
CA ALA A 121 -7.02 -2.84 7.58
C ALA A 121 -8.00 -1.67 7.70
N MET A 122 -8.80 -1.67 8.77
CA MET A 122 -9.65 -0.53 9.10
C MET A 122 -8.80 0.56 9.74
N CYS A 123 -8.87 1.76 9.20
CA CYS A 123 -8.21 2.93 9.76
C CYS A 123 -9.20 3.77 10.54
N ARG A 124 -8.71 4.52 11.54
CA ARG A 124 -9.52 5.51 12.27
C ARG A 124 -10.18 6.50 11.28
N PRO A 125 -11.38 7.03 11.57
CA PRO A 125 -12.05 8.04 10.73
C PRO A 125 -11.14 9.26 10.46
N PHE A 126 -11.29 9.91 9.30
CA PHE A 126 -10.48 11.09 8.93
C PHE A 126 -11.21 12.39 9.34
N PRO A 127 -10.52 13.42 9.85
CA PRO A 127 -9.09 13.48 10.18
C PRO A 127 -8.75 12.77 11.50
N CYS A 128 -7.53 12.24 11.62
CA CYS A 128 -7.03 11.60 12.84
C CYS A 128 -5.54 11.89 13.06
N ALA A 129 -5.09 11.82 14.31
CA ALA A 129 -3.68 12.00 14.66
C ALA A 129 -2.79 10.90 14.04
N TRP A 130 -1.58 11.29 13.66
CA TRP A 130 -0.55 10.40 13.09
C TRP A 130 0.07 9.51 14.16
N ASN A 131 -0.53 8.34 14.39
CA ASN A 131 -0.06 7.39 15.41
C ASN A 131 0.30 6.04 14.81
N TYR A 132 1.23 5.36 15.47
CA TYR A 132 1.50 3.95 15.27
C TYR A 132 0.54 3.08 16.08
N GLY A 133 0.33 1.84 15.65
CA GLY A 133 -0.28 0.81 16.49
C GLY A 133 -1.72 0.45 16.13
N ASP A 134 -2.38 1.20 15.23
CA ASP A 134 -3.69 0.85 14.68
C ASP A 134 -3.68 -0.55 14.04
N VAL A 135 -2.52 -0.94 13.48
CA VAL A 135 -2.22 -2.30 13.03
C VAL A 135 -0.85 -2.69 13.58
N SER A 136 -0.78 -3.87 14.21
CA SER A 136 0.45 -4.36 14.83
C SER A 136 0.65 -5.85 14.58
N PHE A 137 1.90 -6.27 14.42
CA PHE A 137 2.28 -7.66 14.21
C PHE A 137 3.36 -8.07 15.20
N THR A 138 3.35 -9.34 15.60
CA THR A 138 4.45 -9.91 16.41
C THR A 138 5.25 -10.88 15.57
N ILE A 139 6.57 -10.74 15.61
CA ILE A 139 7.52 -11.63 14.93
C ILE A 139 8.36 -12.31 16.01
N LYS A 140 8.35 -13.63 16.03
CA LYS A 140 9.22 -14.43 16.90
C LYS A 140 10.39 -14.95 16.08
N VAL A 141 11.61 -14.72 16.56
CA VAL A 141 12.86 -15.14 15.94
C VAL A 141 13.57 -16.08 16.91
N GLU A 142 13.78 -17.33 16.50
CA GLU A 142 14.38 -18.37 17.35
C GLU A 142 15.91 -18.34 17.32
N GLU A 143 16.48 -18.01 16.16
CA GLU A 143 17.92 -17.95 15.91
C GLU A 143 18.28 -16.64 15.19
N ALA A 144 19.54 -16.21 15.29
CA ALA A 144 19.97 -14.99 14.61
C ALA A 144 19.74 -15.11 13.09
N THR A 145 18.87 -14.25 12.53
CA THR A 145 18.33 -14.42 11.19
C THR A 145 18.36 -13.10 10.42
N PRO A 146 18.97 -13.06 9.22
CA PRO A 146 18.77 -11.97 8.27
C PRO A 146 17.31 -11.93 7.82
N ALA A 147 16.64 -10.82 8.09
CA ALA A 147 15.21 -10.65 7.83
C ALA A 147 14.95 -9.44 6.93
N ILE A 148 13.89 -9.54 6.13
CA ILE A 148 13.36 -8.40 5.38
C ILE A 148 11.88 -8.28 5.72
N VAL A 149 11.53 -7.16 6.36
CA VAL A 149 10.14 -6.84 6.68
C VAL A 149 9.61 -5.95 5.56
N VAL A 150 8.53 -6.38 4.93
CA VAL A 150 7.87 -5.66 3.84
C VAL A 150 6.43 -5.39 4.22
N LEU A 151 6.07 -4.11 4.26
CA LEU A 151 4.68 -3.69 4.31
C LEU A 151 4.29 -3.23 2.91
N SER A 152 3.25 -3.83 2.34
CA SER A 152 2.80 -3.53 0.99
C SER A 152 1.30 -3.43 0.91
N ARG A 153 0.81 -2.51 0.07
CA ARG A 153 -0.60 -2.46 -0.34
C ARG A 153 -0.83 -3.23 -1.64
N ILE A 154 -2.10 -3.53 -1.85
CA ILE A 154 -2.57 -4.10 -3.10
C ILE A 154 -2.28 -3.18 -4.29
N ASP A 155 -2.00 -3.78 -5.45
CA ASP A 155 -1.80 -3.05 -6.69
C ASP A 155 -3.13 -2.48 -7.18
N ASP A 156 -3.27 -1.17 -7.11
CA ASP A 156 -4.49 -0.46 -7.47
C ASP A 156 -4.48 0.15 -8.87
N ARG A 157 -3.38 0.00 -9.62
CA ARG A 157 -3.26 0.46 -11.01
C ARG A 157 -4.42 -0.03 -11.90
N PRO A 158 -4.88 -1.30 -11.82
CA PRO A 158 -5.99 -1.77 -12.66
C PRO A 158 -7.33 -1.08 -12.36
N PHE A 159 -7.48 -0.49 -11.17
CA PHE A 159 -8.74 0.08 -10.68
C PHE A 159 -8.59 1.50 -10.12
N GLN A 160 -7.61 2.28 -10.58
CA GLN A 160 -7.32 3.64 -10.11
C GLN A 160 -8.52 4.60 -10.18
N LEU A 161 -9.41 4.40 -11.17
CA LEU A 161 -10.67 5.13 -11.33
C LEU A 161 -11.71 4.82 -10.24
N LEU A 162 -11.59 3.67 -9.57
CA LEU A 162 -12.41 3.25 -8.43
C LEU A 162 -11.65 3.29 -7.10
N SER A 163 -10.32 3.43 -7.11
CA SER A 163 -9.55 3.69 -5.90
C SER A 163 -10.18 4.87 -5.16
N GLY A 164 -10.18 4.84 -3.83
CA GLY A 164 -10.88 5.84 -3.02
C GLY A 164 -10.37 7.28 -3.20
N CYS A 165 -10.95 8.22 -2.47
CA CYS A 165 -10.56 9.64 -2.49
C CYS A 165 -9.17 9.92 -1.88
N TYR A 166 -8.59 8.93 -1.23
CA TYR A 166 -7.34 9.04 -0.51
C TYR A 166 -6.18 8.39 -1.26
N VAL A 167 -5.03 9.05 -1.21
CA VAL A 167 -3.75 8.41 -1.40
C VAL A 167 -3.16 8.08 -0.04
N TRP A 168 -2.65 6.86 0.09
CA TRP A 168 -2.16 6.35 1.37
C TRP A 168 -0.65 6.34 1.40
N ASN A 169 -0.13 6.71 2.56
CA ASN A 169 1.26 6.58 2.96
C ASN A 169 1.34 5.55 4.08
N MET A 170 2.48 4.87 4.19
CA MET A 170 2.66 3.84 5.21
C MET A 170 4.10 3.81 5.69
N ASP A 171 4.27 3.54 6.96
CA ASP A 171 5.55 3.22 7.55
C ASP A 171 5.35 2.35 8.79
N PHE A 172 6.43 1.76 9.27
CA PHE A 172 6.40 0.92 10.45
C PHE A 172 7.66 1.07 11.29
N ASN A 173 7.49 0.83 12.57
CA ASN A 173 8.54 0.75 13.56
C ASN A 173 8.60 -0.65 14.15
N ILE A 174 9.82 -1.12 14.41
CA ILE A 174 10.08 -2.40 15.05
C ILE A 174 10.62 -2.15 16.45
N PHE A 175 9.98 -2.77 17.43
CA PHE A 175 10.41 -2.76 18.82
C PHE A 175 10.75 -4.19 19.25
N ARG A 176 11.70 -4.33 20.16
CA ARG A 176 11.92 -5.61 20.84
C ARG A 176 10.93 -5.72 21.99
N LYS A 177 10.20 -6.82 22.05
CA LYS A 177 9.20 -7.03 23.11
C LYS A 177 9.90 -7.19 24.46
N GLY A 178 9.50 -6.37 25.42
CA GLY A 178 10.08 -6.37 26.77
C GLY A 178 11.28 -5.44 26.96
N ASP A 179 11.74 -4.75 25.92
CA ASP A 179 12.65 -3.61 26.10
C ASP A 179 11.84 -2.40 26.56
N GLU A 180 12.29 -1.73 27.63
CA GLU A 180 11.67 -0.49 28.16
C GLU A 180 12.11 0.77 27.39
N LYS A 181 12.82 0.61 26.27
CA LYS A 181 13.27 1.74 25.46
C LYS A 181 12.08 2.32 24.68
N GLU A 182 11.92 3.64 24.78
CA GLU A 182 10.91 4.37 24.01
C GLU A 182 11.25 4.44 22.52
N ASP A 183 12.54 4.44 22.19
CA ASP A 183 13.00 4.51 20.80
C ASP A 183 12.83 3.16 20.07
N PRO A 184 12.34 3.18 18.81
CA PRO A 184 12.25 1.98 18.01
C PRO A 184 13.63 1.40 17.73
N LEU A 185 13.74 0.08 17.71
CA LEU A 185 14.97 -0.61 17.33
C LEU A 185 15.32 -0.31 15.86
N HIS A 186 14.31 -0.33 14.99
CA HIS A 186 14.43 0.07 13.60
C HIS A 186 13.15 0.72 13.11
N SER A 187 13.30 1.65 12.15
CA SER A 187 12.20 2.31 11.45
C SER A 187 12.34 2.11 9.97
N SER A 188 11.23 1.80 9.29
CA SER A 188 11.19 1.81 7.83
C SER A 188 11.34 3.24 7.30
N ASN A 189 11.83 3.39 6.07
CA ASN A 189 11.73 4.69 5.39
C ASN A 189 10.26 5.06 5.18
N HIS A 190 9.90 6.31 5.46
CA HIS A 190 8.58 6.84 5.15
C HIS A 190 8.37 6.89 3.63
N THR A 191 7.15 6.59 3.16
CA THR A 191 6.80 6.72 1.74
C THR A 191 6.81 8.18 1.30
N GLY A 192 7.95 8.70 0.85
CA GLY A 192 8.05 10.02 0.21
C GLY A 192 7.64 9.99 -1.27
N PHE A 193 8.09 8.97 -2.01
CA PHE A 193 7.86 8.82 -3.45
C PHE A 193 7.15 7.51 -3.82
N TRP A 194 7.54 6.40 -3.18
CA TRP A 194 7.06 5.06 -3.53
C TRP A 194 6.01 4.58 -2.53
N ARG A 195 4.73 4.73 -2.89
CA ARG A 195 3.60 4.51 -1.96
C ARG A 195 3.06 3.07 -1.93
N ARG A 196 3.62 2.17 -2.75
CA ARG A 196 3.14 0.78 -2.85
C ARG A 196 3.65 -0.10 -1.73
N SER A 197 4.88 0.11 -1.29
CA SER A 197 5.50 -0.71 -0.26
C SER A 197 6.64 0.01 0.41
N VAL A 198 6.83 -0.27 1.69
CA VAL A 198 8.04 0.04 2.44
C VAL A 198 8.72 -1.25 2.85
N ASN A 199 10.04 -1.24 2.82
CA ASN A 199 10.85 -2.40 3.14
C ASN A 199 12.01 -2.01 4.06
N LEU A 200 12.45 -2.98 4.84
CA LEU A 200 13.56 -2.84 5.77
C LEU A 200 14.35 -4.16 5.81
N GLU A 201 15.63 -4.11 5.41
CA GLU A 201 16.59 -5.21 5.54
C GLU A 201 17.31 -5.10 6.90
N ILE A 202 17.20 -6.10 7.76
CA ILE A 202 17.74 -6.10 9.14
C ILE A 202 18.23 -7.48 9.56
N ASP A 203 19.24 -7.54 10.43
CA ASP A 203 19.68 -8.78 11.07
C ASP A 203 19.05 -8.89 12.46
N LEU A 204 18.07 -9.78 12.62
CA LEU A 204 17.36 -9.97 13.88
C LEU A 204 18.09 -10.98 14.77
N GLN A 205 18.19 -10.66 16.06
CA GLN A 205 18.68 -11.58 17.08
C GLN A 205 17.54 -12.46 17.60
N PRO A 206 17.83 -13.57 18.29
CA PRO A 206 16.80 -14.34 18.96
C PRO A 206 15.95 -13.48 19.92
N GLY A 207 14.63 -13.55 19.78
CA GLY A 207 13.69 -12.77 20.57
C GLY A 207 12.33 -12.59 19.92
N GLU A 208 11.46 -11.89 20.64
CA GLU A 208 10.16 -11.43 20.13
C GLU A 208 10.24 -9.94 19.78
N TYR A 209 9.65 -9.59 18.64
CA TYR A 209 9.61 -8.25 18.11
C TYR A 209 8.17 -7.85 17.81
N VAL A 210 7.83 -6.59 18.03
CA VAL A 210 6.54 -6.02 17.69
C VAL A 210 6.75 -5.00 16.58
N VAL A 211 6.02 -5.17 15.49
CA VAL A 211 6.00 -4.25 14.34
C VAL A 211 4.74 -3.42 14.45
N HIS A 212 4.88 -2.14 14.76
CA HIS A 212 3.77 -1.19 14.76
C HIS A 212 3.72 -0.47 13.43
N VAL A 213 2.59 -0.57 12.75
CA VAL A 213 2.34 0.11 11.48
C VAL A 213 1.64 1.43 11.74
N ARG A 214 1.98 2.43 10.94
CA ARG A 214 1.26 3.68 10.79
C ARG A 214 0.77 3.79 9.35
N LEU A 215 -0.51 4.07 9.21
CA LEU A 215 -1.17 4.31 7.94
C LEU A 215 -1.64 5.75 7.93
N ASP A 216 -1.14 6.53 7.00
CA ASP A 216 -1.53 7.92 6.80
C ASP A 216 -2.18 8.09 5.44
N ARG A 217 -2.95 9.17 5.27
CA ARG A 217 -3.65 9.45 4.03
C ARG A 217 -3.80 10.93 3.76
N GLU A 218 -3.73 11.25 2.47
CA GLU A 218 -3.99 12.57 1.92
C GLU A 218 -5.19 12.48 0.97
N MET A 219 -6.12 13.43 1.09
CA MET A 219 -7.28 13.51 0.20
C MET A 219 -6.86 14.16 -1.12
N THR A 220 -6.95 13.41 -2.23
CA THR A 220 -6.50 13.89 -3.56
C THR A 220 -7.64 14.18 -4.53
N ARG A 221 -8.88 13.83 -4.16
CA ARG A 221 -10.09 14.06 -4.95
C ARG A 221 -11.32 14.14 -4.04
N PRO A 222 -12.40 14.83 -4.44
CA PRO A 222 -13.58 14.97 -3.61
C PRO A 222 -14.27 13.62 -3.38
N ALA A 223 -14.94 13.44 -2.24
CA ALA A 223 -15.58 12.18 -1.87
C ALA A 223 -16.66 11.74 -2.88
N ASN A 224 -17.27 12.69 -3.57
CA ASN A 224 -18.27 12.47 -4.60
C ASN A 224 -17.69 12.22 -6.02
N TYR A 225 -16.38 12.01 -6.19
CA TYR A 225 -15.77 11.81 -7.53
C TYR A 225 -16.39 10.67 -8.38
N LEU A 226 -17.13 9.75 -7.76
CA LEU A 226 -17.85 8.68 -8.46
C LEU A 226 -19.23 9.10 -8.97
N SER A 227 -19.82 10.19 -8.46
CA SER A 227 -21.14 10.67 -8.89
C SER A 227 -21.10 11.30 -10.28
N GLU A 228 -19.92 11.71 -10.76
CA GLU A 228 -19.73 12.32 -12.09
C GLU A 228 -19.68 11.31 -13.26
N LYS A 229 -20.12 10.05 -13.09
CA LYS A 229 -19.76 8.97 -14.02
C LYS A 229 -20.51 8.93 -15.36
N THR A 230 -19.75 9.25 -16.41
CA THR A 230 -19.87 8.78 -17.81
C THR A 230 -19.14 7.43 -18.05
N LEU A 231 -19.10 6.52 -17.06
CA LEU A 231 -18.45 5.20 -17.24
C LEU A 231 -19.42 4.15 -17.78
N LYS A 232 -19.16 3.64 -18.99
CA LYS A 232 -19.95 2.56 -19.61
C LYS A 232 -20.12 1.37 -18.63
N PRO A 233 -21.34 0.84 -18.42
CA PRO A 233 -21.61 -0.21 -17.43
C PRO A 233 -20.68 -1.43 -17.52
N ARG A 234 -20.34 -1.85 -18.74
CA ARG A 234 -19.41 -2.97 -18.98
C ARG A 234 -18.00 -2.71 -18.43
N LYS A 235 -17.49 -1.48 -18.56
CA LYS A 235 -16.17 -1.09 -18.03
C LYS A 235 -16.23 -1.04 -16.50
N LEU A 236 -17.32 -0.53 -15.93
CA LEU A 236 -17.53 -0.49 -14.49
C LEU A 236 -17.55 -1.90 -13.87
N SER A 237 -18.37 -2.80 -14.43
CA SER A 237 -18.45 -4.20 -13.98
C SER A 237 -17.09 -4.89 -14.00
N ARG A 238 -16.30 -4.72 -15.07
CA ARG A 238 -14.94 -5.28 -15.15
C ARG A 238 -14.05 -4.76 -14.02
N VAL A 239 -14.03 -3.45 -13.79
CA VAL A 239 -13.13 -2.84 -12.79
C VAL A 239 -13.55 -3.23 -11.36
N LEU A 240 -14.86 -3.32 -11.09
CA LEU A 240 -15.38 -3.83 -9.81
C LEU A 240 -14.99 -5.30 -9.58
N SER A 241 -15.06 -6.15 -10.61
CA SER A 241 -14.62 -7.54 -10.49
C SER A 241 -13.13 -7.66 -10.18
N GLU A 242 -12.27 -6.88 -10.84
CA GLU A 242 -10.83 -6.87 -10.55
C GLU A 242 -10.57 -6.40 -9.10
N GLN A 243 -11.27 -5.35 -8.65
CA GLN A 243 -11.15 -4.87 -7.27
C GLN A 243 -11.57 -5.93 -6.25
N MET A 244 -12.70 -6.61 -6.45
CA MET A 244 -13.18 -7.64 -5.52
C MET A 244 -12.25 -8.86 -5.50
N GLN A 245 -11.77 -9.31 -6.67
CA GLN A 245 -10.80 -10.40 -6.75
C GLN A 245 -9.49 -10.05 -6.06
N ALA A 246 -9.06 -8.80 -6.15
CA ALA A 246 -7.86 -8.33 -5.48
C ALA A 246 -8.07 -8.34 -3.95
N LYS A 247 -9.20 -7.83 -3.46
CA LYS A 247 -9.52 -7.81 -2.02
C LYS A 247 -9.73 -9.20 -1.43
N SER A 248 -10.24 -10.17 -2.20
CA SER A 248 -10.52 -11.54 -1.72
C SER A 248 -9.28 -12.35 -1.35
N VAL A 249 -8.08 -11.80 -1.53
CA VAL A 249 -6.82 -12.40 -1.06
C VAL A 249 -6.60 -12.17 0.44
N ALA A 250 -7.24 -11.14 1.03
CA ALA A 250 -7.12 -10.86 2.45
C ALA A 250 -7.81 -11.93 3.30
N ILE A 251 -7.19 -12.33 4.42
CA ILE A 251 -7.71 -13.39 5.30
C ILE A 251 -9.01 -12.99 6.01
N ASN A 252 -9.17 -11.71 6.31
CA ASN A 252 -10.35 -11.13 6.93
C ASN A 252 -11.28 -10.46 5.89
N PHE A 253 -11.19 -10.88 4.63
CA PHE A 253 -12.08 -10.36 3.60
C PHE A 253 -13.51 -10.87 3.82
N ASP A 254 -14.41 -9.94 4.17
CA ASP A 254 -15.84 -10.21 4.16
C ASP A 254 -16.36 -10.07 2.72
N GLY A 255 -16.66 -11.23 2.12
CA GLY A 255 -17.11 -11.34 0.74
C GLY A 255 -18.59 -11.08 0.53
N GLY A 256 -19.35 -10.71 1.57
CA GLY A 256 -20.80 -10.49 1.60
C GLY A 256 -21.47 -10.51 0.23
N LEU A 257 -21.88 -11.72 -0.22
CA LEU A 257 -22.55 -12.03 -1.49
C LEU A 257 -22.22 -11.08 -2.67
N SER A 258 -20.94 -10.71 -2.85
CA SER A 258 -20.60 -9.70 -3.85
C SER A 258 -20.73 -10.28 -5.25
N ARG A 259 -21.81 -9.92 -5.95
CA ARG A 259 -22.13 -10.29 -7.34
C ARG A 259 -21.03 -10.03 -8.37
N HIS A 260 -19.96 -9.32 -7.99
CA HIS A 260 -18.84 -8.96 -8.84
C HIS A 260 -17.66 -9.95 -8.73
N LEU A 261 -17.66 -10.84 -7.74
CA LEU A 261 -16.68 -11.92 -7.64
C LEU A 261 -16.85 -12.90 -8.80
N ARG A 262 -15.73 -13.25 -9.44
CA ARG A 262 -15.74 -14.23 -10.51
C ARG A 262 -15.82 -15.63 -9.91
N VAL A 263 -16.79 -16.40 -10.39
CA VAL A 263 -16.84 -17.83 -10.08
C VAL A 263 -15.63 -18.51 -10.73
N ALA A 264 -14.85 -19.24 -9.93
CA ALA A 264 -13.69 -19.97 -10.44
C ALA A 264 -14.15 -21.02 -11.48
N ARG A 265 -13.37 -21.19 -12.55
CA ARG A 265 -13.70 -22.15 -13.62
C ARG A 265 -13.95 -23.56 -13.10
N GLY A 266 -13.17 -24.02 -12.14
CA GLY A 266 -13.34 -25.36 -11.54
C GLY A 266 -14.66 -25.54 -10.78
N THR A 267 -15.29 -24.46 -10.33
CA THR A 267 -16.56 -24.52 -9.59
C THR A 267 -17.71 -25.00 -10.49
N TYR A 268 -17.75 -24.53 -11.75
CA TYR A 268 -18.82 -24.81 -12.71
C TYR A 268 -18.39 -25.64 -13.92
N ALA A 269 -17.10 -25.89 -14.11
CA ALA A 269 -16.63 -26.76 -15.19
C ALA A 269 -17.24 -28.16 -15.04
N ALA A 270 -17.78 -28.68 -16.14
CA ALA A 270 -18.42 -30.00 -16.23
C ALA A 270 -19.65 -30.21 -15.32
N LYS A 271 -20.23 -29.14 -14.77
CA LYS A 271 -21.49 -29.19 -14.01
C LYS A 271 -22.61 -28.48 -14.77
N ASP A 272 -23.82 -29.02 -14.69
CA ASP A 272 -25.00 -28.31 -15.17
C ASP A 272 -25.55 -27.31 -14.13
N LEU A 273 -26.52 -26.49 -14.54
CA LEU A 273 -27.11 -25.47 -13.66
C LEU A 273 -27.80 -26.09 -12.44
N THR A 274 -28.43 -27.26 -12.60
CA THR A 274 -29.15 -27.96 -11.52
C THR A 274 -28.17 -28.48 -10.48
N GLU A 275 -27.05 -29.08 -10.91
CA GLU A 275 -25.97 -29.51 -10.03
C GLU A 275 -25.36 -28.33 -9.26
N LEU A 276 -25.23 -27.16 -9.90
CA LEU A 276 -24.73 -25.95 -9.25
C LEU A 276 -25.71 -25.35 -8.24
N GLU A 277 -27.01 -25.36 -8.53
CA GLU A 277 -28.06 -24.91 -7.62
C GLU A 277 -28.15 -25.80 -6.39
N ILE A 278 -28.06 -27.13 -6.57
CA ILE A 278 -28.01 -28.10 -5.46
C ILE A 278 -26.81 -27.82 -4.55
N ILE A 279 -25.62 -27.56 -5.12
CA ILE A 279 -24.42 -27.22 -4.33
C ILE A 279 -24.62 -25.91 -3.55
N ARG A 280 -25.32 -24.92 -4.14
CA ARG A 280 -25.55 -23.63 -3.50
C ARG A 280 -26.59 -23.67 -2.38
N LEU A 281 -27.52 -24.63 -2.44
CA LEU A 281 -28.56 -24.87 -1.43
C LEU A 281 -28.10 -25.78 -0.29
N GLN A 282 -26.92 -26.40 -0.39
CA GLN A 282 -26.37 -27.16 0.73
C GLN A 282 -25.97 -26.20 1.86
N PRO A 283 -26.39 -26.45 3.12
CA PRO A 283 -26.00 -25.64 4.26
C PRO A 283 -24.47 -25.60 4.36
N ASN A 284 -23.91 -24.40 4.51
CA ASN A 284 -22.50 -24.25 4.80
C ASN A 284 -22.28 -24.68 6.26
N PRO A 285 -21.50 -25.74 6.56
CA PRO A 285 -21.33 -26.23 7.93
C PRO A 285 -20.66 -25.23 8.88
N ASP A 286 -20.08 -24.15 8.34
CA ASP A 286 -19.44 -23.06 9.11
C ASP A 286 -20.37 -21.85 9.36
N ILE A 287 -21.63 -21.89 8.92
CA ILE A 287 -22.64 -20.88 9.25
C ILE A 287 -23.59 -21.52 10.28
N ILE A 288 -23.37 -21.21 11.55
CA ILE A 288 -24.38 -21.47 12.58
C ILE A 288 -25.47 -20.41 12.36
N GLU A 289 -26.61 -20.83 11.83
CA GLU A 289 -27.83 -20.02 11.89
C GLU A 289 -28.19 -19.85 13.36
N GLN A 290 -27.88 -18.68 13.94
CA GLN A 290 -28.54 -18.22 15.16
C GLN A 290 -29.90 -17.66 14.75
N ASP A 291 -30.83 -18.56 14.42
CA ASP A 291 -32.25 -18.25 14.48
C ASP A 291 -32.75 -18.77 15.84
N GLU A 292 -32.67 -17.92 16.86
CA GLU A 292 -33.49 -18.06 18.06
C GLU A 292 -34.59 -16.98 18.01
N ASP A 293 -35.77 -17.43 17.60
CA ASP A 293 -37.09 -17.04 18.08
C ASP A 293 -37.33 -15.55 18.42
N ASP A 294 -37.87 -14.79 17.46
CA ASP A 294 -38.68 -13.60 17.77
C ASP A 294 -39.99 -13.59 16.94
N GLU A 295 -40.80 -14.63 17.14
CA GLU A 295 -42.24 -14.54 16.85
C GLU A 295 -42.92 -13.76 17.98
N GLY A 296 -43.03 -12.44 17.84
CA GLY A 296 -43.67 -11.62 18.86
C GLY A 296 -43.85 -10.14 18.55
N ASN A 297 -44.93 -9.83 17.81
CA ASN A 297 -45.70 -8.58 17.94
C ASN A 297 -45.21 -7.34 17.18
N HIS A 298 -45.63 -7.21 15.91
CA HIS A 298 -45.66 -5.91 15.20
C HIS A 298 -46.91 -5.78 14.31
N ASP A 299 -48.09 -6.00 14.89
CA ASP A 299 -49.37 -5.63 14.29
C ASP A 299 -50.08 -4.64 15.22
N GLU A 300 -49.62 -3.38 15.33
CA GLU A 300 -50.42 -2.29 15.94
C GLU A 300 -49.89 -0.85 15.73
N ALA A 301 -48.90 -0.60 14.85
CA ALA A 301 -48.31 0.73 14.69
C ALA A 301 -48.59 1.43 13.34
N GLU A 302 -49.36 0.82 12.43
CA GLU A 302 -49.65 1.39 11.09
C GLU A 302 -51.05 2.02 10.96
N ALA A 303 -51.83 2.16 12.03
CA ALA A 303 -53.18 2.71 11.98
C ALA A 303 -53.32 4.19 12.41
N GLU A 304 -52.27 4.86 12.90
CA GLU A 304 -52.37 6.24 13.43
C GLU A 304 -51.61 7.32 12.64
N ALA A 305 -51.08 7.03 11.45
CA ALA A 305 -50.35 8.01 10.64
C ALA A 305 -51.10 8.57 9.41
N GLU A 306 -52.32 8.10 9.12
CA GLU A 306 -53.06 8.49 7.91
C GLU A 306 -54.17 9.56 8.13
N GLU A 307 -54.36 10.10 9.34
CA GLU A 307 -55.41 11.11 9.61
C GLU A 307 -54.90 12.56 9.81
N ALA A 308 -53.65 12.88 9.48
CA ALA A 308 -53.09 14.22 9.72
C ALA A 308 -52.66 15.02 8.48
N ASN A 309 -53.02 14.61 7.26
CA ASN A 309 -52.72 15.38 6.04
C ASN A 309 -53.98 15.63 5.19
N ALA A 310 -54.86 16.48 5.71
CA ALA A 310 -55.77 17.28 4.89
C ALA A 310 -55.90 18.65 5.57
N GLU A 311 -55.94 19.71 4.76
CA GLU A 311 -55.98 21.14 5.14
C GLU A 311 -54.60 21.77 5.38
N ASP A 312 -53.97 22.32 4.33
CA ASP A 312 -54.12 23.74 3.98
C ASP A 312 -53.29 24.09 2.72
N GLU A 313 -53.97 24.35 1.61
CA GLU A 313 -53.46 25.14 0.48
C GLU A 313 -53.97 26.59 0.69
N ASN A 314 -53.08 27.59 0.68
CA ASN A 314 -53.34 28.91 0.09
C ASN A 314 -52.07 29.80 0.09
N ASP A 315 -51.51 29.91 -1.11
CA ASP A 315 -50.91 31.05 -1.83
C ASP A 315 -50.49 32.37 -1.14
N GLU A 316 -49.25 32.72 -1.46
CA GLU A 316 -48.67 34.00 -1.96
C GLU A 316 -49.00 35.36 -1.33
N GLU A 317 -47.96 36.10 -0.91
CA GLU A 317 -47.45 37.32 -1.60
C GLU A 317 -46.32 38.02 -0.80
N GLY A 318 -45.29 38.52 -1.50
CA GLY A 318 -44.83 39.91 -1.33
C GLY A 318 -43.54 40.26 -0.53
N ASN A 319 -42.44 40.41 -1.29
CA ASN A 319 -41.51 41.56 -1.35
C ASN A 319 -40.55 42.00 -0.20
N ASN A 320 -39.27 42.02 -0.59
CA ASN A 320 -38.28 43.13 -0.60
C ASN A 320 -37.47 43.60 0.64
N ASP A 321 -36.15 43.65 0.34
CA ASP A 321 -35.12 44.67 0.64
C ASP A 321 -34.69 44.95 2.09
N GLU A 322 -33.39 44.79 2.41
CA GLU A 322 -32.38 45.87 2.38
C GLU A 322 -31.02 45.41 2.98
N GLU A 323 -29.95 46.01 2.44
CA GLU A 323 -28.54 45.90 2.81
C GLU A 323 -28.21 46.70 4.10
N HIS A 324 -27.23 46.27 4.91
CA HIS A 324 -26.01 47.04 5.26
C HIS A 324 -25.24 46.46 6.48
N ASN A 325 -23.96 46.19 6.22
CA ASN A 325 -22.73 46.62 6.90
C ASN A 325 -22.48 46.58 8.44
N ASP A 326 -21.22 46.22 8.70
CA ASP A 326 -20.31 46.60 9.80
C ASP A 326 -20.33 45.87 11.16
N GLY A 327 -19.15 45.35 11.52
CA GLY A 327 -18.44 45.85 12.70
C GLY A 327 -18.42 44.99 13.97
N GLU A 328 -17.29 44.32 14.17
CA GLU A 328 -16.50 44.17 15.41
C GLU A 328 -17.15 43.80 16.77
N ASP A 329 -16.50 42.78 17.36
CA ASP A 329 -16.04 42.66 18.75
C ASP A 329 -16.94 42.13 19.88
N ASN A 330 -16.41 41.04 20.46
CA ASN A 330 -16.30 40.68 21.88
C ASN A 330 -17.57 40.34 22.68
N ASN A 331 -17.59 39.08 23.11
CA ASN A 331 -17.91 38.54 24.46
C ASN A 331 -18.31 37.07 24.25
N GLU A 332 -18.01 36.08 25.10
CA GLU A 332 -17.47 36.00 26.44
C GLU A 332 -17.08 34.52 26.62
N GLU A 333 -15.90 34.26 27.21
CA GLU A 333 -15.57 32.94 27.74
C GLU A 333 -16.55 32.57 28.86
N VAL A 334 -17.25 31.45 28.70
CA VAL A 334 -17.86 30.72 29.81
C VAL A 334 -17.25 29.32 29.82
N GLY A 335 -16.32 29.13 30.75
CA GLY A 335 -15.70 27.85 31.01
C GLY A 335 -16.70 26.84 31.57
N VAL A 336 -16.57 25.60 31.12
CA VAL A 336 -17.08 24.44 31.84
C VAL A 336 -15.92 23.48 32.01
N THR A 337 -15.42 23.43 33.24
CA THR A 337 -14.58 22.36 33.75
C THR A 337 -15.44 21.09 33.84
N VAL A 338 -15.03 20.02 33.16
CA VAL A 338 -15.52 18.68 33.45
C VAL A 338 -14.34 17.87 33.97
N GLN A 339 -14.56 17.34 35.16
CA GLN A 339 -13.64 16.63 36.01
C GLN A 339 -13.20 15.31 35.36
N ASP A 340 -11.92 15.01 35.53
CA ASP A 340 -11.33 13.69 35.31
C ASP A 340 -12.00 12.67 36.25
N ASP A 341 -12.69 11.70 35.67
CA ASP A 341 -12.98 10.43 36.34
C ASP A 341 -12.11 9.34 35.70
N GLU A 342 -11.04 8.99 36.41
CA GLU A 342 -10.29 7.74 36.24
C GLU A 342 -11.23 6.56 36.49
N GLN A 343 -11.71 5.92 35.42
CA GLN A 343 -12.26 4.57 35.49
C GLN A 343 -11.57 3.68 34.47
N THR A 344 -10.47 3.06 34.90
CA THR A 344 -9.98 1.79 34.39
C THR A 344 -11.11 0.75 34.39
N PRO A 345 -11.50 0.16 33.25
CA PRO A 345 -12.37 -1.01 33.26
C PRO A 345 -11.52 -2.23 33.64
N SER A 346 -11.68 -2.68 34.88
CA SER A 346 -11.25 -3.99 35.36
C SER A 346 -12.25 -5.06 34.87
N GLY A 347 -12.04 -5.56 33.66
CA GLY A 347 -12.72 -6.75 33.12
C GLY A 347 -11.83 -7.99 33.20
N PRO A 348 -12.41 -9.21 33.25
CA PRO A 348 -11.63 -10.44 33.41
C PRO A 348 -10.73 -10.68 32.20
N ALA A 349 -9.45 -10.91 32.45
CA ALA A 349 -8.49 -11.33 31.42
C ALA A 349 -8.89 -12.70 30.85
N HIS A 350 -9.54 -12.70 29.69
CA HIS A 350 -9.77 -13.92 28.94
C HIS A 350 -8.43 -14.45 28.39
N ARG A 351 -7.83 -15.40 29.12
CA ARG A 351 -6.77 -16.26 28.59
C ARG A 351 -7.40 -17.25 27.62
N ARG A 352 -7.41 -16.94 26.31
CA ARG A 352 -7.62 -17.95 25.26
C ARG A 352 -6.68 -17.67 24.11
N ASN A 353 -5.74 -18.58 23.88
CA ASN A 353 -4.96 -18.65 22.66
C ASN A 353 -5.84 -19.25 21.55
N CYS A 354 -5.56 -18.98 20.27
CA CYS A 354 -6.22 -19.67 19.17
C CYS A 354 -5.86 -21.17 19.19
N ASP A 355 -6.85 -22.05 19.36
CA ASP A 355 -6.66 -23.51 19.46
C ASP A 355 -6.16 -24.17 18.16
N GLY A 356 -6.14 -23.45 17.04
CA GLY A 356 -5.60 -23.93 15.75
C GLY A 356 -4.12 -23.60 15.51
N CYS A 357 -3.64 -22.43 15.92
CA CYS A 357 -2.29 -21.94 15.56
C CYS A 357 -1.45 -21.44 16.72
N GLY A 358 -1.98 -21.38 17.95
CA GLY A 358 -1.24 -20.96 19.15
C GLY A 358 -0.79 -19.50 19.17
N MET A 359 -1.20 -18.68 18.19
CA MET A 359 -0.93 -17.23 18.17
C MET A 359 -1.81 -16.51 19.19
N ALA A 360 -1.21 -15.55 19.92
CA ALA A 360 -1.94 -14.62 20.76
C ALA A 360 -2.86 -13.72 19.90
N PRO A 361 -4.03 -13.29 20.40
CA PRO A 361 -4.95 -12.45 19.63
C PRO A 361 -4.26 -11.15 19.16
N ILE A 362 -4.65 -10.68 17.97
CA ILE A 362 -4.24 -9.38 17.44
C ILE A 362 -4.80 -8.33 18.40
N VAL A 363 -3.95 -7.78 19.26
CA VAL A 363 -4.34 -6.72 20.20
C VAL A 363 -4.30 -5.39 19.46
N GLY A 364 -5.48 -4.81 19.21
CA GLY A 364 -5.69 -3.45 18.75
C GLY A 364 -7.04 -2.95 19.24
N THR A 365 -7.16 -1.65 19.52
CA THR A 365 -8.33 -1.01 20.17
C THR A 365 -9.64 -1.09 19.38
N LEU A 366 -9.63 -1.66 18.17
CA LEU A 366 -10.76 -1.75 17.25
C LEU A 366 -11.12 -3.17 16.82
N TYR A 367 -10.53 -4.21 17.43
CA TYR A 367 -10.77 -5.59 17.02
C TYR A 367 -11.40 -6.41 18.15
N HIS A 368 -12.56 -7.01 17.86
CA HIS A 368 -13.16 -8.07 18.65
C HIS A 368 -13.11 -9.34 17.79
N CYS A 369 -12.60 -10.45 18.34
CA CYS A 369 -12.83 -11.76 17.73
C CYS A 369 -14.33 -12.05 17.87
N MET A 370 -15.02 -12.18 16.75
CA MET A 370 -16.36 -12.78 16.72
C MET A 370 -16.19 -14.26 17.10
N GLU A 371 -17.06 -14.74 17.98
CA GLU A 371 -16.99 -16.04 18.65
C GLU A 371 -16.84 -17.26 17.74
#